data_AF-A0A9W8U032-F1
#
_entry.id   AF-A0A9W8U032-F1
#
_cell.length_a   1.000
_cell.length_b   1.000
_cell.length_c   1.000
_cell.angle_alpha   90.00
_cell.angle_beta   90.00
_cell.angle_gamma   90.00
#
_symmetry.space_group_name_H-M   'P 1'
#
loop_
_entity.id
_entity.type
_entity.pdbx_description
1 polymer ?
#
loop_
_entity_poly.entity_id
_entity_poly.type
_entity_poly.pdbx_seq_one_letter_code
_entity_poly.pdbx_strand_id
1 'polypeptide(L)'
;MSPSIRSILLFSCTALSTLWTIADAVPVSPVALGASIVSRGPGGKDPVAPWVVQDFRDVLTKEDKQVFGESEFGSRIDMKAHVREWDTMNVAQPLVGVKLGTMSKLPSLGANNDGLYRFSQTYINHAGETFEKDDVILKVLKSFGDEGFAEVKALKKVGEWVDSGSLAISGVSKPAIVMKARPGEALVLNAYYKDHPDKQMEMAKDAKMQGCKKAAKIATACNVFYWDVSPVSENVLVDVKDGAIASVELVSWGSSSIIFVQEGKEKPSEASFYDLCFKGTTRYEILRGRTGP
;
A
#
# COMPACT_ATOMS: atom_id res chain seq x y z
N MET A 1 21.94 40.85 22.00
CA MET A 1 20.94 39.76 22.08
C MET A 1 20.81 39.18 20.68
N SER A 2 21.40 38.01 20.42
CA SER A 2 21.32 37.33 19.12
C SER A 2 20.17 36.31 19.15
N PRO A 3 19.33 36.22 18.10
CA PRO A 3 18.31 35.20 18.04
C PRO A 3 18.94 33.84 17.70
N SER A 4 18.71 32.87 18.57
CA SER A 4 19.05 31.46 18.36
C SER A 4 18.19 30.89 17.22
N ILE A 5 18.78 30.65 16.06
CA ILE A 5 18.17 29.91 14.96
C ILE A 5 18.13 28.42 15.36
N ARG A 6 16.96 27.94 15.80
CA ARG A 6 16.70 26.50 15.89
C ARG A 6 16.40 26.01 14.46
N SER A 7 17.40 25.42 13.81
CA SER A 7 17.19 24.66 12.57
C SER A 7 16.33 23.44 12.88
N ILE A 8 15.03 23.52 12.54
CA ILE A 8 14.15 22.36 12.52
C ILE A 8 14.55 21.57 11.27
N LEU A 9 15.25 20.44 11.46
CA LEU A 9 15.45 19.44 10.41
C LEU A 9 14.08 18.84 10.06
N LEU A 10 13.43 19.41 9.05
CA LEU A 10 12.28 18.80 8.40
C LEU A 10 12.80 17.61 7.59
N PHE A 11 12.74 16.42 8.19
CA PHE A 11 12.89 15.17 7.44
C PHE A 11 11.72 15.08 6.46
N SER A 12 11.98 15.37 5.19
CA SER A 12 10.97 15.15 4.15
C SER A 12 10.76 13.65 3.99
N CYS A 13 9.49 13.21 3.90
CA CYS A 13 9.15 11.80 3.63
C CYS A 13 9.89 11.26 2.39
N THR A 14 10.21 12.12 1.42
CA THR A 14 11.02 11.78 0.23
C THR A 14 12.43 11.26 0.53
N ALA A 15 13.09 11.72 1.60
CA ALA A 15 14.46 11.29 1.94
C ALA A 15 14.54 9.82 2.40
N LEU A 16 13.44 9.25 2.87
CA LEU A 16 13.37 7.84 3.25
C LEU A 16 13.35 6.90 2.05
N SER A 17 13.10 7.38 0.83
CA SER A 17 13.01 6.52 -0.37
C SER A 17 14.34 6.29 -1.08
N THR A 18 15.34 7.15 -0.86
CA THR A 18 16.63 7.16 -1.60
C THR A 18 17.82 6.61 -0.81
N LEU A 19 17.68 6.38 0.49
CA LEU A 19 18.79 5.98 1.38
C LEU A 19 18.85 4.48 1.73
N TRP A 20 18.03 3.63 1.11
CA TRP A 20 18.00 2.20 1.44
C TRP A 20 18.60 1.37 0.32
N THR A 21 19.92 1.21 0.38
CA THR A 21 20.57 0.08 -0.33
C THR A 21 21.58 -0.66 0.53
N ILE A 22 21.95 -0.19 1.74
CA ILE A 22 22.93 -0.90 2.58
C ILE A 22 22.64 -0.64 4.06
N ALA A 23 22.51 -1.74 4.84
CA ALA A 23 22.80 -1.90 6.28
C ALA A 23 21.69 -2.57 7.13
N ASP A 24 22.17 -3.58 7.85
CA ASP A 24 21.71 -4.20 9.09
C ASP A 24 20.56 -5.22 9.08
N ALA A 25 20.96 -6.48 8.86
CA ALA A 25 20.28 -7.64 9.42
C ALA A 25 20.51 -7.68 10.95
N VAL A 26 19.50 -7.25 11.72
CA VAL A 26 19.44 -7.48 13.17
C VAL A 26 18.79 -8.84 13.43
N PRO A 27 19.39 -9.73 14.24
CA PRO A 27 18.76 -10.99 14.61
C PRO A 27 17.56 -10.72 15.54
N VAL A 28 16.37 -11.13 15.12
CA VAL A 28 15.18 -11.15 15.96
C VAL A 28 15.14 -12.44 16.78
N SER A 29 15.12 -12.32 18.10
CA SER A 29 14.87 -13.43 19.03
C SER A 29 13.45 -13.99 18.86
N PRO A 30 13.26 -15.32 18.99
CA PRO A 30 11.94 -15.94 18.88
C PRO A 30 11.07 -15.60 20.11
N VAL A 31 9.90 -15.02 19.87
CA VAL A 31 8.82 -14.90 20.86
C VAL A 31 8.06 -16.22 20.90
N ALA A 32 8.01 -16.85 22.06
CA ALA A 32 7.21 -18.05 22.31
C ALA A 32 5.71 -17.72 22.31
N LEU A 33 4.97 -18.29 21.36
CA LEU A 33 3.50 -18.26 21.34
C LEU A 33 2.96 -19.51 22.03
N GLY A 34 2.42 -19.34 23.23
CA GLY A 34 1.62 -20.37 23.91
C GLY A 34 0.28 -20.55 23.20
N ALA A 35 0.00 -21.76 22.73
CA ALA A 35 -1.29 -22.12 22.16
C ALA A 35 -2.30 -22.45 23.28
N SER A 36 -3.47 -21.82 23.26
CA SER A 36 -4.64 -22.29 23.99
C SER A 36 -5.71 -22.70 22.99
N ILE A 37 -5.98 -24.00 22.93
CA ILE A 37 -7.01 -24.61 22.10
C ILE A 37 -8.34 -24.45 22.84
N VAL A 38 -9.30 -23.72 22.24
CA VAL A 38 -10.70 -23.74 22.67
C VAL A 38 -11.49 -24.56 21.65
N SER A 39 -12.01 -25.70 22.08
CA SER A 39 -12.91 -26.54 21.29
C SER A 39 -14.31 -25.90 21.18
N ARG A 40 -14.91 -25.94 19.98
CA ARG A 40 -16.32 -25.61 19.76
C ARG A 40 -17.11 -26.90 19.54
N GLY A 41 -18.22 -27.04 20.27
CA GLY A 41 -19.19 -28.14 20.12
C GLY A 41 -20.14 -27.96 18.93
N PRO A 42 -20.91 -29.01 18.57
CA PRO A 42 -21.72 -29.05 17.37
C PRO A 42 -23.17 -28.66 17.65
N GLY A 43 -23.75 -27.81 16.80
CA GLY A 43 -25.21 -27.62 16.77
C GLY A 43 -25.65 -26.19 16.49
N GLY A 44 -25.88 -25.88 15.22
CA GLY A 44 -26.51 -24.64 14.79
C GLY A 44 -26.57 -24.58 13.27
N LYS A 45 -27.75 -24.82 12.70
CA LYS A 45 -28.03 -24.63 11.27
C LYS A 45 -28.17 -23.13 11.03
N ASP A 46 -27.26 -22.54 10.27
CA ASP A 46 -27.44 -21.19 9.71
C ASP A 46 -27.13 -21.21 8.20
N PRO A 47 -27.90 -20.44 7.39
CA PRO A 47 -27.72 -20.40 5.94
C PRO A 47 -26.37 -19.77 5.56
N VAL A 48 -25.70 -20.33 4.56
CA VAL A 48 -24.37 -19.89 4.11
C VAL A 48 -24.42 -18.52 3.40
N ALA A 49 -23.78 -17.55 4.06
CA ALA A 49 -22.88 -16.45 3.62
C ALA A 49 -23.17 -15.61 2.35
N PRO A 50 -23.20 -14.26 2.53
CA PRO A 50 -22.82 -13.29 1.51
C PRO A 50 -21.59 -12.48 1.97
N TRP A 51 -20.45 -12.73 1.32
CA TRP A 51 -19.22 -11.91 1.10
C TRP A 51 -19.25 -10.38 1.34
N VAL A 52 -19.63 -9.93 2.53
CA VAL A 52 -19.41 -8.55 2.99
C VAL A 52 -17.90 -8.32 3.09
N VAL A 53 -17.43 -7.24 2.48
CA VAL A 53 -16.12 -6.63 2.78
C VAL A 53 -16.15 -6.30 4.26
N GLN A 54 -15.62 -7.20 5.08
CA GLN A 54 -15.46 -6.95 6.50
C GLN A 54 -14.52 -5.75 6.62
N ASP A 55 -15.10 -4.63 7.05
CA ASP A 55 -14.40 -3.37 7.19
C ASP A 55 -13.23 -3.63 8.16
N PHE A 56 -12.04 -3.07 7.93
CA PHE A 56 -10.89 -3.29 8.81
C PHE A 56 -11.26 -3.01 10.29
N ARG A 57 -12.21 -2.09 10.49
CA ARG A 57 -12.87 -1.77 11.76
C ARG A 57 -13.43 -2.96 12.54
N ASP A 58 -13.91 -3.98 11.84
CA ASP A 58 -14.47 -5.19 12.43
C ASP A 58 -13.37 -6.18 12.86
N VAL A 59 -12.16 -5.99 12.34
CA VAL A 59 -10.95 -6.77 12.66
C VAL A 59 -10.20 -6.19 13.86
N LEU A 60 -10.43 -4.91 14.16
CA LEU A 60 -9.85 -4.22 15.31
C LEU A 60 -10.51 -4.62 16.62
N THR A 61 -9.70 -4.99 17.60
CA THR A 61 -10.16 -5.17 18.98
C THR A 61 -10.56 -3.86 19.61
N LYS A 62 -11.23 -3.91 20.77
CA LYS A 62 -11.53 -2.70 21.55
C LYS A 62 -10.26 -1.98 21.97
N GLU A 63 -9.21 -2.73 22.27
CA GLU A 63 -7.88 -2.23 22.62
C GLU A 63 -7.25 -1.52 21.41
N ASP A 64 -7.32 -2.12 20.22
CA ASP A 64 -6.85 -1.49 18.97
C ASP A 64 -7.63 -0.18 18.70
N LYS A 65 -8.93 -0.13 18.99
CA LYS A 65 -9.74 1.09 18.83
C LYS A 65 -9.42 2.16 19.87
N GLN A 66 -9.00 1.79 21.07
CA GLN A 66 -8.60 2.75 22.13
C GLN A 66 -7.28 3.43 21.82
N VAL A 67 -6.30 2.72 21.24
CA VAL A 67 -4.98 3.30 20.88
C VAL A 67 -5.10 4.40 19.83
N PHE A 68 -6.12 4.33 18.98
CA PHE A 68 -6.32 5.27 17.87
C PHE A 68 -7.57 6.13 18.02
N GLY A 69 -8.39 5.93 19.05
CA GLY A 69 -9.68 6.62 19.22
C GLY A 69 -10.79 6.12 18.27
N GLU A 70 -11.98 5.80 18.82
CA GLU A 70 -13.13 5.32 18.02
C GLU A 70 -13.56 6.31 16.92
N SER A 71 -13.34 7.61 17.12
CA SER A 71 -13.61 8.65 16.12
C SER A 71 -12.58 8.71 14.98
N GLU A 72 -11.36 8.19 15.16
CA GLU A 72 -10.28 8.34 14.17
C GLU A 72 -10.19 7.18 13.20
N PHE A 73 -10.59 5.97 13.61
CA PHE A 73 -10.89 4.87 12.68
C PHE A 73 -12.28 5.02 12.02
N GLY A 74 -13.19 5.73 12.69
CA GLY A 74 -14.64 5.67 12.48
C GLY A 74 -15.23 6.72 11.53
N SER A 75 -14.60 7.88 11.37
CA SER A 75 -14.95 8.65 10.17
C SER A 75 -14.38 7.86 9.01
N ARG A 76 -15.23 7.41 8.06
CA ARG A 76 -14.76 7.45 6.67
C ARG A 76 -14.19 8.85 6.61
N ILE A 77 -12.86 9.00 6.54
CA ILE A 77 -12.28 10.31 6.29
C ILE A 77 -13.18 10.81 5.19
N ASP A 78 -13.99 11.84 5.49
CA ASP A 78 -14.97 12.28 4.54
C ASP A 78 -14.08 12.75 3.41
N MET A 79 -13.93 11.88 2.42
CA MET A 79 -12.92 12.05 1.41
C MET A 79 -13.30 13.30 0.66
N LYS A 80 -14.59 13.63 0.57
CA LYS A 80 -15.05 14.92 0.06
C LYS A 80 -14.61 16.09 0.93
N ALA A 81 -14.58 15.96 2.26
CA ALA A 81 -14.07 17.02 3.16
C ALA A 81 -12.53 17.13 3.19
N HIS A 82 -11.80 16.04 2.91
CA HIS A 82 -10.34 15.97 3.00
C HIS A 82 -9.61 16.00 1.65
N VAL A 83 -10.31 15.77 0.54
CA VAL A 83 -9.87 16.02 -0.84
C VAL A 83 -10.26 17.48 -1.09
N ARG A 84 -9.31 18.38 -0.89
CA ARG A 84 -9.50 19.77 -1.31
C ARG A 84 -9.63 19.79 -2.83
N GLU A 85 -10.24 20.84 -3.37
CA GLU A 85 -10.39 21.11 -4.81
C GLU A 85 -9.08 20.92 -5.61
N TRP A 86 -7.92 21.14 -4.98
CA TRP A 86 -6.59 20.90 -5.56
C TRP A 86 -6.26 19.43 -5.87
N ASP A 87 -6.87 18.46 -5.18
CA ASP A 87 -6.70 17.03 -5.47
C ASP A 87 -7.58 16.57 -6.64
N THR A 88 -8.58 17.38 -7.06
CA THR A 88 -9.47 17.05 -8.18
C THR A 88 -9.08 17.70 -9.50
N MET A 89 -8.33 18.80 -9.48
CA MET A 89 -8.10 19.65 -10.66
C MET A 89 -7.30 19.00 -11.79
N ASN A 90 -6.40 18.06 -11.53
CA ASN A 90 -5.53 17.52 -12.59
C ASN A 90 -6.14 16.32 -13.34
N VAL A 91 -7.15 15.67 -12.78
CA VAL A 91 -7.63 14.39 -13.33
C VAL A 91 -8.52 14.61 -14.57
N ALA A 92 -9.15 15.78 -14.66
CA ALA A 92 -9.92 16.17 -15.84
C ALA A 92 -9.01 16.48 -17.05
N GLN A 93 -7.75 16.84 -16.83
CA GLN A 93 -6.84 17.20 -17.91
C GLN A 93 -6.28 15.94 -18.60
N PRO A 94 -6.24 15.89 -19.94
CA PRO A 94 -5.62 14.77 -20.65
C PRO A 94 -4.12 14.66 -20.35
N LEU A 95 -3.62 13.48 -20.00
CA LEU A 95 -2.19 13.23 -19.90
C LEU A 95 -1.51 13.47 -21.26
N VAL A 96 -0.46 14.28 -21.27
CA VAL A 96 0.27 14.62 -22.49
C VAL A 96 1.25 13.51 -22.87
N GLY A 97 1.36 13.21 -24.17
CA GLY A 97 2.40 12.30 -24.69
C GLY A 97 2.21 10.80 -24.41
N VAL A 98 1.13 10.40 -23.73
CA VAL A 98 0.84 9.00 -23.40
C VAL A 98 0.17 8.29 -24.58
N LYS A 99 0.79 7.20 -25.08
CA LYS A 99 0.26 6.37 -26.18
C LYS A 99 0.28 4.89 -25.81
N LEU A 100 -0.85 4.36 -25.32
CA LEU A 100 -0.94 2.96 -24.83
C LEU A 100 -0.50 1.91 -25.85
N GLY A 101 -0.76 2.11 -27.14
CA GLY A 101 -0.40 1.14 -28.20
C GLY A 101 1.10 0.91 -28.35
N THR A 102 1.94 1.74 -27.72
CA THR A 102 3.40 1.60 -27.70
C THR A 102 3.94 1.11 -26.36
N MET A 103 3.09 0.98 -25.35
CA MET A 103 3.46 0.63 -23.98
C MET A 103 3.30 -0.87 -23.74
N SER A 104 4.13 -1.46 -22.89
CA SER A 104 3.96 -2.85 -22.48
C SER A 104 2.96 -2.93 -21.32
N LYS A 105 1.92 -3.74 -21.49
CA LYS A 105 0.93 -4.00 -20.44
C LYS A 105 1.57 -4.90 -19.38
N LEU A 106 1.52 -4.48 -18.13
CA LEU A 106 1.94 -5.26 -16.98
C LEU A 106 0.83 -6.24 -16.56
N PRO A 107 1.20 -7.35 -15.88
CA PRO A 107 0.23 -8.14 -15.16
C PRO A 107 -0.59 -7.24 -14.24
N SER A 108 -1.89 -7.14 -14.50
CA SER A 108 -2.80 -6.33 -13.70
C SER A 108 -3.61 -7.27 -12.84
N LEU A 109 -3.19 -7.39 -11.59
CA LEU A 109 -4.01 -7.90 -10.51
C LEU A 109 -4.64 -6.67 -9.83
N GLY A 110 -5.91 -6.76 -9.46
CA GLY A 110 -6.63 -5.67 -8.80
C GLY A 110 -7.97 -5.35 -9.43
N ALA A 111 -9.01 -5.28 -8.60
CA ALA A 111 -10.39 -5.15 -9.06
C ALA A 111 -10.70 -3.81 -9.74
N ASN A 112 -9.99 -2.74 -9.39
CA ASN A 112 -10.29 -1.37 -9.84
C ASN A 112 -9.34 -0.88 -10.94
N ASN A 113 -8.42 -1.73 -11.37
CA ASN A 113 -7.47 -1.45 -12.44
C ASN A 113 -8.11 -1.79 -13.79
N ASP A 114 -8.09 -0.85 -14.72
CA ASP A 114 -8.40 -1.10 -16.13
C ASP A 114 -7.12 -1.55 -16.88
N GLY A 115 -5.96 -1.13 -16.39
CA GLY A 115 -4.67 -1.68 -16.77
C GLY A 115 -3.50 -0.99 -16.08
N LEU A 116 -2.36 -1.68 -16.05
CA LEU A 116 -1.06 -1.17 -15.64
C LEU A 116 -0.11 -1.27 -16.84
N TYR A 117 0.68 -0.23 -17.08
CA TYR A 117 1.51 -0.13 -18.28
C TYR A 117 2.88 0.45 -17.95
N ARG A 118 3.94 -0.07 -18.59
CA ARG A 118 5.26 0.57 -18.60
C ARG A 118 5.42 1.45 -19.83
N PHE A 119 6.10 2.57 -19.65
CA PHE A 119 6.42 3.46 -20.74
C PHE A 119 7.47 2.82 -21.67
N SER A 120 7.39 3.11 -22.96
CA SER A 120 8.38 2.69 -23.96
C SER A 120 9.43 3.77 -24.23
N GLN A 121 9.16 5.00 -23.81
CA GLN A 121 9.98 6.18 -23.99
C GLN A 121 9.92 7.05 -22.73
N THR A 122 10.86 7.98 -22.59
CA THR A 122 10.88 8.98 -21.53
C THR A 122 9.54 9.71 -21.45
N TYR A 123 9.06 9.93 -20.23
CA TYR A 123 7.82 10.62 -19.94
C TYR A 123 8.08 12.04 -19.46
N ILE A 124 7.28 13.00 -19.93
CA ILE A 124 7.31 14.39 -19.46
C ILE A 124 5.96 14.69 -18.83
N ASN A 125 5.95 15.00 -17.54
CA ASN A 125 4.70 15.30 -16.82
C ASN A 125 4.17 16.71 -17.15
N HIS A 126 2.98 17.06 -16.65
CA HIS A 126 2.39 18.39 -16.84
C HIS A 126 3.25 19.55 -16.31
N ALA A 127 4.17 19.29 -15.37
CA ALA A 127 5.10 20.28 -14.84
C ALA A 127 6.37 20.45 -15.70
N GLY A 128 6.52 19.66 -16.77
CA GLY A 128 7.71 19.66 -17.63
C GLY A 128 8.89 18.84 -17.07
N GLU A 129 8.68 18.10 -15.99
CA GLU A 129 9.69 17.21 -15.42
C GLU A 129 9.81 15.93 -16.25
N THR A 130 11.04 15.46 -16.42
CA THR A 130 11.37 14.33 -17.29
C THR A 130 11.68 13.09 -16.45
N PHE A 131 11.07 11.95 -16.82
CA PHE A 131 11.22 10.67 -16.13
C PHE A 131 11.63 9.58 -17.12
N GLU A 132 12.63 8.79 -16.77
CA GLU A 132 13.02 7.63 -17.58
C GLU A 132 11.91 6.59 -17.61
N LYS A 133 11.80 5.87 -18.72
CA LYS A 133 10.68 4.96 -19.00
C LYS A 133 10.53 3.83 -17.97
N ASP A 134 11.64 3.42 -17.36
CA ASP A 134 11.71 2.33 -16.38
C ASP A 134 11.49 2.82 -14.95
N ASP A 135 11.51 4.14 -14.72
CA ASP A 135 11.32 4.77 -13.40
C ASP A 135 9.84 5.07 -13.11
N VAL A 136 8.95 4.95 -14.10
CA VAL A 136 7.53 5.27 -13.97
C VAL A 136 6.62 4.22 -14.61
N ILE A 137 5.45 4.07 -14.02
CA ILE A 137 4.36 3.25 -14.56
C ILE A 137 3.08 4.08 -14.67
N LEU A 138 2.22 3.68 -15.60
CA LEU A 138 0.89 4.23 -15.79
C LEU A 138 -0.14 3.25 -15.27
N LYS A 139 -0.98 3.70 -14.35
CA LYS A 139 -2.16 2.98 -13.88
C LYS A 139 -3.40 3.63 -14.45
N VAL A 140 -4.15 2.89 -15.27
CA VAL A 140 -5.46 3.31 -15.78
C VAL A 140 -6.52 2.74 -14.84
N LEU A 141 -7.40 3.62 -14.36
CA LEU A 141 -8.47 3.26 -13.43
C LEU A 141 -9.80 3.10 -14.18
N LYS A 142 -10.67 2.23 -13.66
CA LYS A 142 -12.02 2.04 -14.23
C LYS A 142 -12.91 3.27 -14.05
N SER A 143 -12.75 3.97 -12.94
CA SER A 143 -13.46 5.22 -12.60
C SER A 143 -12.63 6.05 -11.61
N PHE A 144 -12.91 7.35 -11.53
CA PHE A 144 -12.25 8.25 -10.58
C PHE A 144 -13.20 8.56 -9.42
N GLY A 145 -13.38 7.56 -8.56
CA GLY A 145 -14.11 7.71 -7.30
C GLY A 145 -13.17 8.02 -6.14
N ASP A 146 -13.69 7.88 -4.92
CA ASP A 146 -12.94 8.08 -3.67
C ASP A 146 -11.62 7.29 -3.63
N GLU A 147 -11.57 6.10 -4.23
CA GLU A 147 -10.36 5.28 -4.33
C GLU A 147 -9.22 5.95 -5.10
N GLY A 148 -9.53 6.52 -6.27
CA GLY A 148 -8.53 7.19 -7.11
C GLY A 148 -7.98 8.44 -6.44
N PHE A 149 -8.84 9.23 -5.78
CA PHE A 149 -8.43 10.39 -4.99
C PHE A 149 -7.54 9.99 -3.80
N ALA A 150 -7.91 8.93 -3.09
CA ALA A 150 -7.15 8.42 -1.97
C ALA A 150 -5.75 7.98 -2.39
N GLU A 151 -5.66 7.27 -3.52
CA GLU A 151 -4.40 6.79 -4.08
C GLU A 151 -3.50 7.95 -4.49
N VAL A 152 -4.00 8.95 -5.23
CA VAL A 152 -3.21 10.14 -5.58
C VAL A 152 -2.72 10.86 -4.33
N LYS A 153 -3.59 11.04 -3.32
CA LYS A 153 -3.23 11.73 -2.08
C LYS A 153 -2.17 10.97 -1.29
N ALA A 154 -2.28 9.64 -1.20
CA ALA A 154 -1.27 8.79 -0.57
C ALA A 154 0.05 8.86 -1.32
N LEU A 155 0.04 8.66 -2.65
CA LEU A 155 1.21 8.75 -3.51
C LEU A 155 1.94 10.09 -3.37
N LYS A 156 1.22 11.21 -3.28
CA LYS A 156 1.82 12.53 -3.00
C LYS A 156 2.51 12.57 -1.63
N LYS A 157 1.86 12.06 -0.58
CA LYS A 157 2.43 12.03 0.77
C LYS A 157 3.68 11.15 0.86
N VAL A 158 3.73 10.02 0.14
CA VAL A 158 4.89 9.12 0.12
C VAL A 158 5.94 9.50 -0.93
N GLY A 159 5.71 10.56 -1.71
CA GLY A 159 6.65 11.03 -2.74
C GLY A 159 6.77 10.10 -3.96
N GLU A 160 5.73 9.34 -4.26
CA GLU A 160 5.63 8.40 -5.39
C GLU A 160 4.74 8.90 -6.53
N TRP A 161 3.94 9.93 -6.29
CA TRP A 161 3.12 10.57 -7.34
C TRP A 161 4.02 11.31 -8.34
N VAL A 162 3.76 11.11 -9.64
CA VAL A 162 4.47 11.78 -10.74
C VAL A 162 3.51 12.68 -11.52
N ASP A 163 2.35 12.12 -11.91
CA ASP A 163 1.31 12.86 -12.62
C ASP A 163 -0.06 12.17 -12.46
N SER A 164 -1.13 12.85 -12.83
CA SER A 164 -2.47 12.27 -12.93
C SER A 164 -3.32 13.06 -13.92
N GLY A 165 -4.17 12.37 -14.66
CA GLY A 165 -4.99 12.98 -15.70
C GLY A 165 -6.02 12.01 -16.25
N SER A 166 -6.49 12.30 -17.45
CA SER A 166 -7.34 11.41 -18.23
C SER A 166 -6.63 10.90 -19.48
N LEU A 167 -7.06 9.76 -19.98
CA LEU A 167 -6.52 9.10 -21.15
C LEU A 167 -7.68 8.59 -22.01
N ALA A 168 -7.69 8.93 -23.30
CA ALA A 168 -8.68 8.41 -24.23
C ALA A 168 -8.31 6.98 -24.64
N ILE A 169 -9.15 6.02 -24.24
CA ILE A 169 -8.99 4.59 -24.57
C ILE A 169 -10.24 4.17 -25.34
N SER A 170 -10.06 3.83 -26.63
CA SER A 170 -11.17 3.48 -27.52
C SER A 170 -12.29 4.53 -27.52
N GLY A 171 -11.92 5.82 -27.52
CA GLY A 171 -12.86 6.95 -27.50
C GLY A 171 -13.49 7.26 -26.14
N VAL A 172 -13.22 6.47 -25.10
CA VAL A 172 -13.69 6.73 -23.73
C VAL A 172 -12.58 7.37 -22.93
N SER A 173 -12.85 8.54 -22.33
CA SER A 173 -11.92 9.17 -21.40
C SER A 173 -11.92 8.39 -20.08
N LYS A 174 -10.76 7.81 -19.74
CA LYS A 174 -10.56 7.10 -18.47
C LYS A 174 -9.52 7.82 -17.62
N PRO A 175 -9.72 7.88 -16.30
CA PRO A 175 -8.72 8.42 -15.41
C PRO A 175 -7.45 7.56 -15.37
N ALA A 176 -6.31 8.21 -15.20
CA ALA A 176 -5.03 7.55 -15.10
C ALA A 176 -4.08 8.29 -14.14
N ILE A 177 -3.19 7.52 -13.52
CA ILE A 177 -2.17 7.98 -12.58
C ILE A 177 -0.82 7.54 -13.12
N VAL A 178 0.14 8.46 -13.21
CA VAL A 178 1.55 8.16 -13.42
C VAL A 178 2.23 8.20 -12.06
N MET A 179 2.94 7.13 -11.72
CA MET A 179 3.62 6.98 -10.43
C MET A 179 4.98 6.35 -10.64
N LYS A 180 5.86 6.50 -9.65
CA LYS A 180 7.18 5.86 -9.65
C LYS A 180 7.04 4.33 -9.71
N ALA A 181 7.83 3.70 -10.55
CA ALA A 181 7.96 2.24 -10.59
C ALA A 181 8.67 1.76 -9.32
N ARG A 182 8.21 0.63 -8.78
CA ARG A 182 8.85 -0.06 -7.66
C ARG A 182 9.49 -1.36 -8.15
N PRO A 183 10.72 -1.69 -7.68
CA PRO A 183 11.36 -2.94 -8.04
C PRO A 183 10.64 -4.13 -7.41
N GLY A 184 10.91 -5.33 -7.95
CA GLY A 184 10.33 -6.58 -7.49
C GLY A 184 9.10 -7.02 -8.29
N GLU A 185 8.50 -8.11 -7.82
CA GLU A 185 7.29 -8.70 -8.39
C GLU A 185 6.37 -9.20 -7.28
N ALA A 186 5.09 -9.42 -7.57
CA ALA A 186 4.20 -10.05 -6.60
C ALA A 186 4.71 -11.45 -6.23
N LEU A 187 4.70 -11.81 -4.95
CA LEU A 187 5.29 -13.07 -4.47
C LEU A 187 4.73 -14.31 -5.20
N VAL A 188 3.43 -14.32 -5.50
CA VAL A 188 2.75 -15.40 -6.24
C VAL A 188 3.20 -15.55 -7.69
N LEU A 189 3.84 -14.51 -8.26
CA LEU A 189 4.40 -14.54 -9.61
C LEU A 189 5.88 -14.93 -9.62
N ASN A 190 6.56 -14.88 -8.46
CA ASN A 190 7.97 -15.22 -8.35
C ASN A 190 8.24 -16.70 -8.62
N ALA A 191 9.24 -16.98 -9.46
CA ALA A 191 9.58 -18.34 -9.87
C ALA A 191 10.02 -19.21 -8.69
N TYR A 192 10.93 -18.71 -7.84
CA TYR A 192 11.43 -19.46 -6.68
C TYR A 192 10.28 -19.84 -5.72
N TYR A 193 9.39 -18.89 -5.42
CA TYR A 193 8.22 -19.15 -4.58
C TYR A 193 7.30 -20.25 -5.14
N LYS A 194 7.08 -20.26 -6.46
CA LYS A 194 6.26 -21.30 -7.13
C LYS A 194 6.93 -22.67 -7.12
N ASP A 195 8.25 -22.71 -7.29
CA ASP A 195 9.01 -23.96 -7.41
C ASP A 195 9.30 -24.63 -6.04
N HIS A 196 9.08 -23.92 -4.91
CA HIS A 196 9.37 -24.40 -3.55
C HIS A 196 8.13 -24.32 -2.62
N PRO A 197 7.12 -25.21 -2.81
CA PRO A 197 5.90 -25.20 -2.02
C PRO A 197 6.12 -25.35 -0.51
N ASP A 198 7.17 -26.06 -0.09
CA ASP A 198 7.58 -26.22 1.31
C ASP A 198 8.08 -24.92 1.95
N LYS A 199 8.48 -23.94 1.12
CA LYS A 199 8.96 -22.62 1.54
C LYS A 199 7.92 -21.51 1.49
N GLN A 200 6.77 -21.74 0.86
CA GLN A 200 5.78 -20.69 0.61
C GLN A 200 5.28 -20.02 1.90
N MET A 201 4.94 -20.79 2.92
CA MET A 201 4.47 -20.25 4.20
C MET A 201 5.56 -19.40 4.90
N GLU A 202 6.81 -19.86 4.86
CA GLU A 202 7.96 -19.16 5.44
C GLU A 202 8.19 -17.82 4.72
N MET A 203 8.24 -17.85 3.38
CA MET A 203 8.46 -16.66 2.55
C MET A 203 7.31 -15.66 2.66
N ALA A 204 6.06 -16.12 2.68
CA ALA A 204 4.90 -15.25 2.85
C ALA A 204 4.92 -14.54 4.21
N LYS A 205 5.27 -15.28 5.27
CA LYS A 205 5.44 -14.69 6.62
C LYS A 205 6.55 -13.65 6.65
N ASP A 206 7.70 -13.92 6.04
CA ASP A 206 8.81 -12.98 6.00
C ASP A 206 8.47 -11.71 5.20
N ALA A 207 7.89 -11.87 4.01
CA ALA A 207 7.41 -10.75 3.19
C ALA A 207 6.40 -9.88 3.94
N LYS A 208 5.48 -10.50 4.68
CA LYS A 208 4.51 -9.79 5.53
C LYS A 208 5.18 -9.03 6.68
N MET A 209 6.12 -9.66 7.38
CA MET A 209 6.88 -9.01 8.46
C MET A 209 7.64 -7.79 7.93
N GLN A 210 8.36 -7.94 6.81
CA GLN A 210 9.10 -6.84 6.19
C GLN A 210 8.17 -5.73 5.69
N GLY A 211 7.07 -6.09 5.03
CA GLY A 211 6.06 -5.15 4.56
C GLY A 211 5.41 -4.36 5.69
N CYS A 212 5.05 -5.00 6.81
CA CYS A 212 4.49 -4.30 7.96
C CYS A 212 5.50 -3.37 8.65
N LYS A 213 6.78 -3.74 8.71
CA LYS A 213 7.84 -2.84 9.18
C LYS A 213 7.92 -1.60 8.30
N LYS A 214 7.86 -1.77 6.98
CA LYS A 214 7.87 -0.67 6.02
C LYS A 214 6.63 0.22 6.16
N ALA A 215 5.44 -0.37 6.27
CA ALA A 215 4.20 0.36 6.49
C ALA A 215 4.23 1.21 7.77
N ALA A 216 4.77 0.67 8.85
CA ALA A 216 4.91 1.39 10.12
C ALA A 216 5.85 2.61 10.03
N LYS A 217 6.99 2.45 9.32
CA LYS A 217 7.91 3.56 9.03
C LYS A 217 7.24 4.64 8.19
N ILE A 218 6.51 4.25 7.16
CA ILE A 218 5.77 5.21 6.31
C ILE A 218 4.68 5.93 7.13
N ALA A 219 3.99 5.23 8.02
CA ALA A 219 2.97 5.84 8.87
C ALA A 219 3.52 6.95 9.75
N THR A 220 4.64 6.70 10.43
CA THR A 220 5.28 7.67 11.32
C THR A 220 5.86 8.86 10.56
N ALA A 221 6.52 8.60 9.43
CA ALA A 221 7.21 9.61 8.63
C ALA A 221 6.28 10.44 7.73
N CYS A 222 5.29 9.81 7.12
CA CYS A 222 4.51 10.39 6.02
C CYS A 222 3.04 10.63 6.39
N ASN A 223 2.62 10.27 7.61
CA ASN A 223 1.24 10.37 8.07
C ASN A 223 0.25 9.57 7.20
N VAL A 224 0.70 8.45 6.65
CA VAL A 224 -0.11 7.50 5.87
C VAL A 224 0.18 6.10 6.38
N PHE A 225 -0.78 5.47 7.02
CA PHE A 225 -0.68 4.08 7.42
C PHE A 225 -1.26 3.18 6.33
N TYR A 226 -0.45 2.24 5.85
CA TYR A 226 -0.83 1.22 4.87
C TYR A 226 -1.09 -0.09 5.60
N TRP A 227 -2.30 -0.64 5.50
CA TRP A 227 -2.65 -1.84 6.27
C TRP A 227 -2.82 -3.10 5.43
N ASP A 228 -3.02 -2.99 4.11
CA ASP A 228 -3.27 -4.15 3.23
C ASP A 228 -1.97 -4.87 2.81
N VAL A 229 -1.14 -5.24 3.79
CA VAL A 229 0.11 -5.98 3.58
C VAL A 229 -0.19 -7.48 3.51
N SER A 230 -0.84 -7.89 2.43
CA SER A 230 -1.04 -9.29 2.08
C SER A 230 0.13 -9.78 1.21
N PRO A 231 0.99 -10.68 1.68
CA PRO A 231 2.19 -11.09 0.96
C PRO A 231 1.89 -11.83 -0.35
N VAL A 232 0.70 -12.41 -0.48
CA VAL A 232 0.24 -13.14 -1.67
C VAL A 232 -0.62 -12.28 -2.61
N SER A 233 -0.79 -10.99 -2.32
CA SER A 233 -1.46 -10.05 -3.22
C SER A 233 -0.45 -9.21 -3.98
N GLU A 234 -0.95 -8.50 -4.99
CA GLU A 234 -0.25 -7.55 -5.82
C GLU A 234 0.09 -6.22 -5.13
N ASN A 235 -0.36 -6.04 -3.89
CA ASN A 235 -0.13 -4.85 -3.09
C ASN A 235 1.27 -4.83 -2.47
N VAL A 236 1.98 -5.95 -2.54
CA VAL A 236 3.33 -6.14 -2.04
C VAL A 236 4.19 -6.69 -3.17
N LEU A 237 5.24 -5.97 -3.53
CA LEU A 237 6.27 -6.49 -4.43
C LEU A 237 7.46 -6.97 -3.60
N VAL A 238 8.05 -8.09 -4.01
CA VAL A 238 9.20 -8.69 -3.37
C VAL A 238 10.36 -8.81 -4.34
N ASP A 239 11.58 -8.72 -3.81
CA ASP A 239 12.80 -9.20 -4.47
C ASP A 239 13.25 -10.46 -3.72
N VAL A 240 13.44 -11.56 -4.45
CA VAL A 240 13.87 -12.85 -3.87
C VAL A 240 15.29 -13.14 -4.32
N LYS A 241 16.21 -13.30 -3.36
CA LYS A 241 17.62 -13.63 -3.62
C LYS A 241 18.03 -14.82 -2.77
N ASP A 242 18.65 -15.80 -3.42
CA ASP A 242 19.13 -17.02 -2.77
C ASP A 242 18.05 -17.71 -1.90
N GLY A 243 16.80 -17.65 -2.36
CA GLY A 243 15.65 -18.24 -1.69
C GLY A 243 15.08 -17.47 -0.50
N ALA A 244 15.57 -16.25 -0.22
CA ALA A 244 15.08 -15.39 0.85
C ALA A 244 14.47 -14.07 0.31
N ILE A 245 13.57 -13.46 1.08
CA ILE A 245 13.01 -12.14 0.74
C ILE A 245 14.08 -11.08 1.03
N ALA A 246 14.68 -10.55 -0.04
CA ALA A 246 15.73 -9.54 0.05
C ALA A 246 15.17 -8.13 0.29
N SER A 247 14.02 -7.82 -0.29
CA SER A 247 13.35 -6.54 -0.09
C SER A 247 11.85 -6.63 -0.33
N VAL A 248 11.12 -5.67 0.24
CA VAL A 248 9.68 -5.50 0.07
C VAL A 248 9.35 -4.06 -0.31
N GLU A 249 8.52 -3.90 -1.33
CA GLU A 249 7.91 -2.64 -1.73
C GLU A 249 6.39 -2.70 -1.53
N LEU A 250 5.82 -1.62 -1.01
CA LEU A 250 4.37 -1.46 -0.89
C LEU A 250 3.87 -0.68 -2.10
N VAL A 251 2.82 -1.18 -2.74
CA VAL A 251 2.21 -0.57 -3.92
C VAL A 251 0.68 -0.56 -3.77
N SER A 252 -0.04 0.03 -4.73
CA SER A 252 -1.51 0.05 -4.73
C SER A 252 -2.09 0.77 -3.50
N TRP A 253 -2.02 2.10 -3.51
CA TRP A 253 -2.43 2.96 -2.39
C TRP A 253 -3.94 3.28 -2.37
N GLY A 254 -4.79 2.35 -2.80
CA GLY A 254 -6.24 2.56 -2.87
C GLY A 254 -6.87 2.87 -1.50
N SER A 255 -8.02 3.54 -1.48
CA SER A 255 -8.65 4.03 -0.24
C SER A 255 -8.94 2.94 0.80
N SER A 256 -9.25 1.74 0.35
CA SER A 256 -9.51 0.59 1.23
C SER A 256 -8.28 0.17 2.02
N SER A 257 -7.06 0.52 1.59
CA SER A 257 -5.79 0.02 2.12
C SER A 257 -5.04 1.03 2.98
N ILE A 258 -5.55 2.27 3.10
CA ILE A 258 -4.81 3.38 3.71
C ILE A 258 -5.61 4.11 4.79
N ILE A 259 -4.89 4.67 5.76
CA ILE A 259 -5.42 5.56 6.80
C ILE A 259 -4.51 6.78 6.89
N PHE A 260 -5.08 7.98 6.76
CA PHE A 260 -4.30 9.21 6.96
C PHE A 260 -4.25 9.56 8.45
N VAL A 261 -3.04 9.70 8.98
CA VAL A 261 -2.81 10.12 10.37
C VAL A 261 -2.97 11.64 10.45
N GLN A 262 -3.76 12.12 11.39
CA GLN A 262 -4.00 13.56 11.53
C GLN A 262 -2.74 14.28 12.03
N GLU A 263 -2.44 15.43 11.43
CA GLU A 263 -1.34 16.29 11.87
C GLU A 263 -1.68 16.97 13.20
N GLY A 264 -0.68 17.11 14.08
CA GLY A 264 -0.83 17.77 15.39
C GLY A 264 -1.40 16.88 16.50
N LYS A 265 -1.78 15.63 16.20
CA LYS A 265 -2.13 14.63 17.22
C LYS A 265 -0.92 13.80 17.62
N GLU A 266 -0.96 13.25 18.83
CA GLU A 266 0.01 12.26 19.26
C GLU A 266 -0.08 11.04 18.34
N LYS A 267 1.01 10.74 17.64
CA LYS A 267 1.05 9.62 16.70
C LYS A 267 1.36 8.34 17.48
N PRO A 268 0.73 7.20 17.13
CA PRO A 268 1.20 5.90 17.57
C PRO A 268 2.69 5.71 17.24
N SER A 269 3.38 4.92 18.08
CA SER A 269 4.77 4.56 17.82
C SER A 269 4.90 3.70 16.58
N GLU A 270 6.10 3.62 15.98
CA GLU A 270 6.39 2.68 14.88
C GLU A 270 6.04 1.24 15.28
N ALA A 271 6.37 0.83 16.51
CA ALA A 271 6.01 -0.50 17.03
C ALA A 271 4.50 -0.71 17.09
N SER A 272 3.72 0.31 17.46
CA SER A 272 2.26 0.26 17.48
C SER A 272 1.67 0.10 16.07
N PHE A 273 2.19 0.83 15.09
CA PHE A 273 1.77 0.67 13.69
C PHE A 273 2.16 -0.70 13.12
N TYR A 274 3.35 -1.20 13.46
CA TYR A 274 3.78 -2.54 13.06
C TYR A 274 2.84 -3.61 13.60
N ASP A 275 2.56 -3.57 14.90
CA ASP A 275 1.65 -4.51 15.57
C ASP A 275 0.26 -4.48 14.96
N LEU A 276 -0.27 -3.27 14.70
CA LEU A 276 -1.55 -3.09 14.05
C LEU A 276 -1.57 -3.73 12.65
N CYS A 277 -0.56 -3.45 11.84
CA CYS A 277 -0.42 -4.04 10.51
C CYS A 277 -0.38 -5.56 10.61
N PHE A 278 0.53 -6.11 11.42
CA PHE A 278 0.80 -7.54 11.46
C PHE A 278 -0.39 -8.33 12.03
N LYS A 279 -0.99 -7.87 13.12
CA LYS A 279 -2.16 -8.52 13.74
C LYS A 279 -3.40 -8.35 12.87
N GLY A 280 -3.64 -7.15 12.35
CA GLY A 280 -4.80 -6.83 11.52
C GLY A 280 -4.85 -7.65 10.25
N THR A 281 -3.76 -7.69 9.48
CA THR A 281 -3.63 -8.52 8.27
C THR A 281 -3.79 -10.00 8.57
N THR A 282 -3.19 -10.50 9.66
CA THR A 282 -3.31 -11.92 10.06
C THR A 282 -4.76 -12.29 10.37
N ARG A 283 -5.47 -11.47 11.15
CA ARG A 283 -6.89 -11.72 11.43
C ARG A 283 -7.73 -11.66 10.15
N TYR A 284 -7.47 -10.71 9.26
CA TYR A 284 -8.19 -10.59 7.99
C TYR A 284 -8.00 -11.81 7.08
N GLU A 285 -6.77 -12.34 7.00
CA GLU A 285 -6.48 -13.58 6.27
C GLU A 285 -7.25 -14.77 6.87
N ILE A 286 -7.30 -14.88 8.21
CA ILE A 286 -8.06 -15.93 8.91
C ILE A 286 -9.55 -15.82 8.57
N LEU A 287 -10.13 -14.60 8.65
CA LEU A 287 -11.55 -14.36 8.37
C LEU A 287 -11.92 -14.69 6.93
N ARG A 288 -10.99 -14.51 5.98
CA ARG A 288 -11.20 -14.88 4.57
C ARG A 288 -10.92 -16.34 4.26
N GLY A 289 -10.61 -17.17 5.26
CA GLY A 289 -10.23 -18.57 5.07
C GLY A 289 -8.94 -18.72 4.26
N ARG A 290 -8.09 -17.69 4.23
CA ARG A 290 -6.80 -17.68 3.53
C ARG A 290 -5.65 -18.22 4.39
N THR A 291 -5.93 -18.58 5.64
CA THR A 291 -4.99 -19.33 6.47
C THR A 291 -5.22 -20.83 6.30
N GLY A 292 -4.67 -21.35 5.22
CA GLY A 292 -4.45 -22.76 4.93
C GLY A 292 -3.41 -22.84 3.82
N PRO A 293 -2.50 -23.83 3.83
CA PRO A 293 -1.50 -24.00 2.77
C PRO A 293 -2.12 -24.01 1.38
#